data_AF-A0A151UEA0-F1
#
_entry.id   AF-A0A151UEA0-F1
#
_cell.length_a   1.000
_cell.length_b   1.000
_cell.length_c   1.000
_cell.angle_alpha   90.00
_cell.angle_beta   90.00
_cell.angle_gamma   90.00
#
_symmetry.space_group_name_H-M   'P 1'
#
loop_
_entity.id
_entity.type
_entity.pdbx_description
1 polymer ?
#
loop_
_entity_poly.entity_id
_entity_poly.type
_entity_poly.pdbx_seq_one_letter_code
_entity_poly.pdbx_strand_id
1 'polypeptide(L)'
;VIWLDLPFPVNLYRSVKRAVQRAWAQQDLWENSNNRESLLRMFGRDSIIWWMIKTHAKNQQKYLKMMQMPEYQHIQWIHLKTPKQVSRFLDQLAVEKHNV
;
A
#
# COMPACT_ATOMS: atom_id res chain seq x y z
N VAL A 1 -16.01 -0.23 -5.70
CA VAL A 1 -14.63 0.25 -5.40
C VAL A 1 -14.05 -0.60 -4.28
N ILE A 2 -12.86 -1.18 -4.48
CA ILE A 2 -12.14 -1.92 -3.43
C ILE A 2 -11.00 -1.04 -2.92
N TRP A 3 -11.03 -0.69 -1.64
CA TRP A 3 -10.03 0.16 -1.02
C TRP A 3 -9.17 -0.64 -0.03
N LEU A 4 -7.88 -0.76 -0.37
CA LEU A 4 -6.85 -1.40 0.47
C LEU A 4 -6.24 -0.38 1.43
N ASP A 5 -6.91 -0.13 2.55
CA ASP A 5 -6.46 0.76 3.62
C ASP A 5 -5.65 0.00 4.68
N LEU A 6 -4.61 -0.69 4.22
CA LEU A 6 -3.76 -1.49 5.09
C LEU A 6 -2.95 -0.59 6.05
N PRO A 7 -2.54 -1.11 7.23
CA PRO A 7 -1.79 -0.31 8.17
C PRO A 7 -0.47 0.15 7.53
N PHE A 8 -0.13 1.42 7.75
CA PHE A 8 1.08 2.04 7.27
C PHE A 8 2.35 1.17 7.39
N PRO A 9 2.67 0.54 8.55
CA PRO A 9 3.88 -0.28 8.67
C PRO A 9 3.88 -1.49 7.73
N VAL A 10 2.72 -2.06 7.41
CA VAL A 10 2.59 -3.18 6.49
C VAL A 10 2.88 -2.74 5.06
N ASN A 11 2.33 -1.61 4.64
CA ASN A 11 2.57 -1.05 3.31
C ASN A 11 4.03 -0.59 3.14
N LEU A 12 4.60 0.05 4.16
CA LEU A 12 5.99 0.47 4.16
C LEU A 12 6.93 -0.74 4.10
N TYR A 13 6.75 -1.73 4.97
CA TYR A 13 7.58 -2.95 4.98
C TYR A 13 7.52 -3.68 3.64
N ARG A 14 6.34 -3.88 3.07
CA ARG A 14 6.19 -4.56 1.76
C ARG A 14 6.86 -3.79 0.63
N SER A 15 6.73 -2.46 0.62
CA SER A 15 7.32 -1.61 -0.41
C SER A 15 8.84 -1.58 -0.30
N VAL A 16 9.36 -1.38 0.91
CA VAL A 16 10.80 -1.42 1.21
C VAL A 16 11.38 -2.79 0.90
N LYS A 17 10.74 -3.88 1.37
CA LYS A 17 11.21 -5.24 1.11
C LYS A 17 11.29 -5.52 -0.38
N ARG A 18 10.30 -5.11 -1.17
CA ARG A 18 10.34 -5.24 -2.65
C ARG A 18 11.45 -4.41 -3.27
N ALA A 19 11.67 -3.18 -2.79
CA ALA A 19 12.74 -2.32 -3.28
C ALA A 19 14.13 -2.92 -2.98
N VAL A 20 14.34 -3.41 -1.76
CA VAL A 20 15.58 -4.08 -1.33
C VAL A 20 15.78 -5.40 -2.07
N GLN A 21 14.74 -6.23 -2.17
CA GLN A 21 14.81 -7.49 -2.92
C GLN A 21 15.12 -7.25 -4.39
N ARG A 22 14.55 -6.21 -5.03
CA ARG A 22 14.89 -5.84 -6.41
C ARG A 22 16.33 -5.37 -6.53
N ALA A 23 16.78 -4.49 -5.62
CA ALA A 23 18.16 -4.02 -5.60
C ALA A 23 19.18 -5.15 -5.33
N TRP A 24 18.77 -6.21 -4.63
CA TRP A 24 19.61 -7.39 -4.38
C TRP A 24 19.54 -8.45 -5.50
N ALA A 25 18.36 -8.64 -6.11
CA ALA A 25 18.12 -9.69 -7.12
C ALA A 25 18.47 -9.26 -8.54
N GLN A 26 18.57 -7.95 -8.81
CA GLN A 26 19.09 -7.41 -10.06
C GLN A 26 20.01 -6.24 -9.77
N GLN A 27 21.30 -6.46 -10.09
CA GLN A 27 22.23 -5.57 -10.78
C GLN A 27 22.19 -4.07 -10.41
N ASP A 28 23.37 -3.51 -10.19
CA ASP A 28 23.60 -2.05 -10.16
C ASP A 28 22.71 -1.38 -11.21
N LEU A 29 21.67 -0.67 -10.73
CA LEU A 29 20.61 -0.13 -11.59
C LEU A 29 21.16 0.79 -12.70
N TRP A 30 22.41 1.23 -12.56
CA TRP A 30 23.39 1.64 -13.57
C TRP A 30 24.80 1.47 -12.97
N GLU A 31 25.86 1.31 -13.80
CA GLU A 31 27.27 1.21 -13.34
C GLU A 31 27.72 2.38 -12.43
N ASN A 32 26.98 3.50 -12.42
CA ASN A 32 27.24 4.70 -11.60
C ASN A 32 26.14 5.01 -10.55
N SER A 33 25.21 4.09 -10.26
CA SER A 33 24.12 4.37 -9.32
C SER A 33 24.48 3.99 -7.88
N ASN A 34 24.60 4.99 -7.00
CA ASN A 34 24.78 4.80 -5.56
C ASN A 34 23.47 4.42 -4.86
N ASN A 35 22.87 3.30 -5.28
CA ASN A 35 21.60 2.78 -4.75
C ASN A 35 21.62 2.55 -3.23
N ARG A 36 22.79 2.24 -2.66
CA ARG A 36 22.96 2.07 -1.22
C ARG A 36 22.70 3.37 -0.45
N GLU A 37 23.17 4.50 -0.96
CA GLU A 37 22.84 5.80 -0.38
C GLU A 37 21.36 6.16 -0.55
N SER A 38 20.72 5.79 -1.66
CA SER A 38 19.28 6.01 -1.85
C SER A 38 18.43 5.27 -0.81
N LEU A 39 18.79 4.02 -0.47
CA LEU A 39 18.12 3.27 0.61
C LEU A 39 18.31 3.98 1.95
N LEU A 40 19.53 4.40 2.29
CA LEU A 40 19.81 5.15 3.52
C LEU A 40 19.07 6.50 3.56
N ARG A 41 18.92 7.19 2.42
CA ARG A 41 18.11 8.42 2.29
C ARG A 41 16.62 8.17 2.51
N MET A 42 16.08 7.03 2.06
CA MET A 42 14.68 6.66 2.35
C MET A 42 14.43 6.49 3.86
N PHE A 43 15.45 6.06 4.62
CA PHE A 43 15.42 5.93 6.08
C PHE A 43 15.97 7.15 6.85
N GLY A 44 16.48 8.17 6.14
CA GLY A 44 17.11 9.36 6.70
C GLY A 44 16.12 10.47 7.09
N ARG A 45 16.65 11.58 7.64
CA ARG A 45 15.92 12.72 8.24
C ARG A 45 14.91 13.45 7.34
N ASP A 46 14.95 13.27 6.01
CA ASP A 46 13.95 13.75 5.04
C ASP A 46 12.83 12.72 4.79
N SER A 47 12.52 11.93 5.82
CA SER A 47 11.97 10.60 5.65
C SER A 47 10.71 10.56 4.77
N ILE A 48 10.81 9.82 3.68
CA ILE A 48 9.66 9.32 2.91
C ILE A 48 8.62 8.71 3.87
N ILE A 49 9.06 8.14 4.99
CA ILE A 49 8.21 7.65 6.07
C ILE A 49 7.29 8.76 6.61
N TRP A 50 7.81 9.92 7.01
CA TRP A 50 7.00 11.03 7.54
C TRP A 50 6.09 11.65 6.47
N TRP A 51 6.59 11.80 5.23
CA TRP A 51 5.78 12.22 4.09
C TRP A 51 4.63 11.24 3.80
N MET A 52 4.91 9.93 3.83
CA MET A 52 3.90 8.91 3.64
C MET A 52 2.91 8.88 4.80
N ILE A 53 3.33 9.06 6.06
CA ILE A 53 2.41 9.16 7.22
C ILE A 53 1.44 10.33 7.02
N LYS A 54 1.96 11.52 6.72
CA LYS A 54 1.16 12.74 6.52
C LYS A 54 0.18 12.58 5.35
N THR A 55 0.65 11.99 4.25
CA THR A 55 -0.17 11.80 3.03
C THR A 55 -1.19 10.68 3.22
N HIS A 56 -0.82 9.59 3.89
CA HIS A 56 -1.69 8.45 4.16
C HIS A 56 -2.86 8.86 5.05
N ALA A 57 -2.61 9.57 6.16
CA ALA A 57 -3.65 10.04 7.06
C ALA A 57 -4.63 10.99 6.34
N LYS A 58 -4.10 11.94 5.54
CA LYS A 58 -4.92 12.88 4.77
C LYS A 58 -5.79 12.18 3.73
N ASN A 59 -5.21 11.24 2.98
CA ASN A 59 -5.95 10.46 1.99
C ASN A 59 -7.01 9.57 2.64
N GLN A 60 -6.68 8.92 3.76
CA GLN A 60 -7.62 8.10 4.51
C GLN A 60 -8.84 8.90 4.94
N GLN A 61 -8.64 10.08 5.54
CA GLN A 61 -9.73 10.97 5.93
C GLN A 61 -10.59 11.41 4.74
N LYS A 62 -9.97 11.70 3.59
CA LYS A 62 -10.69 12.08 2.37
C LYS A 62 -11.63 10.96 1.92
N TYR A 63 -11.14 9.73 1.81
CA TYR A 63 -11.96 8.60 1.34
C TYR A 63 -13.04 8.22 2.35
N LEU A 64 -12.75 8.28 3.67
CA LEU A 64 -13.77 8.07 4.70
C LEU A 64 -14.91 9.10 4.60
N LYS A 65 -14.61 10.37 4.33
CA LYS A 65 -15.63 11.39 4.09
C LYS A 65 -16.42 11.11 2.83
N MET A 66 -15.76 10.76 1.73
CA MET A 66 -16.43 10.41 0.47
C MET A 66 -17.41 9.24 0.64
N MET A 67 -17.05 8.22 1.41
CA MET A 67 -17.95 7.09 1.70
C MET A 67 -19.22 7.49 2.45
N GLN A 68 -19.21 8.60 3.18
CA GLN A 68 -20.36 9.11 3.93
C GLN A 68 -21.19 10.15 3.16
N MET A 69 -20.67 10.65 2.04
CA MET A 69 -21.36 11.68 1.26
C MET A 69 -22.48 11.04 0.41
N PRO A 70 -23.68 11.66 0.35
CA PRO A 70 -24.82 11.16 -0.42
C PRO A 70 -24.48 10.90 -1.90
N GLU A 71 -23.61 11.75 -2.46
CA GLU A 71 -23.15 11.67 -3.86
C GLU A 71 -22.54 10.31 -4.21
N TYR A 72 -21.85 9.64 -3.27
CA TYR A 72 -21.14 8.38 -3.52
C TYR A 72 -21.86 7.15 -2.95
N GLN A 73 -23.10 7.27 -2.48
CA GLN A 73 -23.85 6.13 -1.91
C GLN A 73 -24.18 5.04 -2.94
N HIS A 74 -24.21 5.38 -4.23
CA HIS A 74 -24.37 4.42 -5.31
C HIS A 74 -23.15 3.50 -5.51
N ILE A 75 -22.00 3.86 -4.91
CA ILE A 75 -20.77 3.08 -5.01
C ILE A 75 -20.76 2.01 -3.91
N GLN A 76 -20.61 0.76 -4.33
CA GLN A 76 -20.32 -0.35 -3.42
C GLN A 76 -18.85 -0.25 -2.96
N TRP A 77 -18.63 0.14 -1.71
CA TRP A 77 -17.30 0.28 -1.13
C TRP A 77 -16.91 -0.96 -0.32
N ILE A 78 -15.81 -1.61 -0.71
CA ILE A 78 -15.21 -2.72 0.04
C ILE A 78 -13.95 -2.20 0.71
N HIS A 79 -14.03 -1.94 2.02
CA HIS A 79 -12.95 -1.36 2.82
C HIS A 79 -12.16 -2.47 3.53
N LEU A 80 -10.94 -2.73 3.05
CA LEU A 80 -10.05 -3.76 3.59
C LEU A 80 -8.92 -3.10 4.37
N LYS A 81 -9.03 -3.15 5.70
CA LYS A 81 -8.10 -2.50 6.64
C LYS A 81 -6.95 -3.41 7.09
N THR A 82 -7.05 -4.71 6.88
CA THR A 82 -6.06 -5.68 7.38
C THR A 82 -5.70 -6.73 6.34
N PRO A 83 -4.48 -7.29 6.37
CA PRO A 83 -4.10 -8.38 5.48
C PRO A 83 -5.04 -9.58 5.60
N LYS A 84 -5.55 -9.87 6.80
CA LYS A 84 -6.51 -10.95 7.05
C LYS A 84 -7.84 -10.72 6.32
N GLN A 85 -8.34 -9.48 6.29
CA GLN A 85 -9.53 -9.13 5.51
C GLN A 85 -9.28 -9.28 4.02
N VAL A 86 -8.09 -8.91 3.53
CA VAL A 86 -7.71 -9.13 2.13
C VAL A 86 -7.69 -10.62 1.78
N SER A 87 -7.05 -11.45 2.62
CA SER A 87 -7.03 -12.91 2.42
C SER A 87 -8.44 -13.49 2.39
N ARG A 88 -9.28 -13.18 3.38
CA ARG A 88 -10.67 -13.64 3.42
C ARG A 88 -11.47 -13.20 2.18
N PHE A 89 -11.27 -11.97 1.73
CA PHE A 89 -11.94 -11.46 0.54
C PHE A 89 -11.51 -12.22 -0.71
N LEU A 90 -10.22 -12.54 -0.85
CA LEU A 90 -9.72 -13.36 -1.95
C LEU A 90 -10.23 -14.81 -1.88
N ASP A 91 -10.31 -15.39 -0.68
CA ASP A 91 -10.83 -16.74 -0.47
C ASP A 91 -12.30 -16.83 -0.89
N GLN A 92 -13.12 -15.83 -0.52
CA GLN A 92 -14.52 -15.74 -0.94
C GLN A 92 -14.66 -15.67 -2.46
N LEU A 93 -13.86 -14.84 -3.14
CA LEU A 93 -13.86 -14.75 -4.59
C LEU A 93 -13.39 -16.04 -5.28
N ALA A 94 -12.44 -16.76 -4.67
CA ALA A 94 -11.95 -18.02 -5.20
C ALA A 94 -13.02 -19.12 -5.14
N VAL A 95 -13.77 -19.18 -4.03
CA VAL A 95 -14.91 -20.11 -3.87
C VAL A 95 -16.03 -19.79 -4.85
N GLU A 96 -16.36 -18.51 -5.02
CA GLU A 96 -17.39 -18.06 -5.97
C GLU A 96 -17.01 -18.40 -7.42
N LYS A 97 -15.73 -18.26 -7.79
CA LYS A 97 -15.21 -18.68 -9.11
C LYS A 97 -15.27 -20.18 -9.40
N HIS A 98 -15.24 -21.04 -8.37
CA HIS A 98 -15.28 -22.49 -8.55
C HIS A 98 -16.72 -23.04 -8.58
N ASN A 99 -17.70 -22.25 -8.15
CA ASN A 99 -19.12 -22.61 -8.12
C ASN A 99 -19.92 -22.09 -9.33
N VAL A 100 -19.25 -21.50 -10.33
CA VAL A 100 -19.80 -21.02 -11.60
C VAL A 100 -19.17 -21.83 -12.73
#